data_AF-A0A6N2ZET3-F1
#
_entry.id   AF-A0A6N2ZET3-F1
#
_cell.length_a   1.000
_cell.length_b   1.000
_cell.length_c   1.000
_cell.angle_alpha   90.00
_cell.angle_beta   90.00
_cell.angle_gamma   90.00
#
_symmetry.space_group_name_H-M   'P 1'
#
loop_
_entity.id
_entity.type
_entity.pdbx_description
1 polymer ?
#
loop_
_entity_poly.entity_id
_entity_poly.type
_entity_poly.pdbx_seq_one_letter_code
_entity_poly.pdbx_strand_id
1 'polypeptide(L)'
;MPEISNKHKLEELLNKLQQIPEEIWGFYQFQRDLFWKKIPLSKQKILIPQSIDCGIETACSIKKKYPFADVGEICEQMAIPIVPCESEQINERITFATYAEDEGIRLMTEPLEKLKCSGLTSISKETAQALIIGHELFHHIEASVKGIYTQNEKIVLWRLPFYTHQSTIRALSEIAAMSFSKEMNQSRFSPYVLEAVLLWPYNETRSQGILEEIKEIEKRCAEYDFAHK
;
A
#
# COMPACT_ATOMS: atom_id res chain seq x y z
N MET A 1 12.88 31.80 -4.02
CA MET A 1 13.88 30.83 -3.51
C MET A 1 13.36 29.72 -2.59
N PRO A 2 12.16 29.76 -1.95
CA PRO A 2 11.69 28.64 -1.12
C PRO A 2 11.23 27.39 -1.93
N GLU A 3 10.72 27.56 -3.15
CA GLU A 3 10.24 26.44 -3.99
C GLU A 3 11.34 25.45 -4.41
N ILE A 4 12.54 25.96 -4.76
CA ILE A 4 13.68 25.12 -5.18
C ILE A 4 14.18 24.25 -4.01
N SER A 5 14.20 24.82 -2.79
CA SER A 5 14.60 24.08 -1.59
C SER A 5 13.58 23.00 -1.23
N ASN A 6 12.28 23.29 -1.42
CA ASN A 6 11.21 22.36 -1.12
C ASN A 6 11.23 21.13 -2.06
N LYS A 7 11.38 21.36 -3.37
CA LYS A 7 11.55 20.28 -4.37
C LYS A 7 12.73 19.35 -4.05
N HIS A 8 13.90 19.92 -3.72
CA HIS A 8 15.09 19.13 -3.43
C HIS A 8 14.89 18.18 -2.23
N LYS A 9 14.23 18.66 -1.17
CA LYS A 9 13.94 17.84 0.00
C LYS A 9 12.98 16.68 -0.31
N LEU A 10 11.97 16.92 -1.15
CA LEU A 10 11.04 15.87 -1.56
C LEU A 10 11.73 14.79 -2.41
N GLU A 11 12.61 15.18 -3.34
CA GLU A 11 13.44 14.22 -4.09
C GLU A 11 14.38 13.44 -3.17
N GLU A 12 14.99 14.09 -2.16
CA GLU A 12 15.84 13.40 -1.18
C GLU A 12 15.04 12.39 -0.33
N LEU A 13 13.85 12.79 0.15
CA LEU A 13 12.94 11.90 0.87
C LEU A 13 12.57 10.70 -0.01
N LEU A 14 12.19 10.95 -1.27
CA LEU A 14 11.84 9.91 -2.22
C LEU A 14 13.00 8.92 -2.43
N ASN A 15 14.21 9.43 -2.68
CA ASN A 15 15.39 8.59 -2.90
C ASN A 15 15.68 7.65 -1.71
N LYS A 16 15.39 8.09 -0.48
CA LYS A 16 15.52 7.25 0.72
C LYS A 16 14.40 6.21 0.79
N LEU A 17 13.16 6.61 0.57
CA LEU A 17 11.99 5.71 0.63
C LEU A 17 12.00 4.61 -0.43
N GLN A 18 12.51 4.89 -1.64
CA GLN A 18 12.61 3.91 -2.71
C GLN A 18 13.59 2.76 -2.41
N GLN A 19 14.52 2.96 -1.47
CA GLN A 19 15.51 1.95 -1.08
C GLN A 19 14.98 0.99 0.00
N ILE A 20 13.83 1.30 0.59
CA ILE A 20 13.24 0.50 1.67
C ILE A 20 12.70 -0.83 1.10
N PRO A 21 13.13 -1.98 1.64
CA PRO A 21 12.63 -3.30 1.24
C PRO A 21 11.11 -3.44 1.45
N GLU A 22 10.44 -4.24 0.61
CA GLU A 22 8.99 -4.46 0.73
C GLU A 22 8.59 -5.07 2.08
N GLU A 23 9.43 -5.91 2.67
CA GLU A 23 9.18 -6.51 3.97
C GLU A 23 9.12 -5.45 5.07
N ILE A 24 9.98 -4.43 5.01
CA ILE A 24 9.99 -3.29 5.93
C ILE A 24 8.70 -2.48 5.81
N TRP A 25 8.25 -2.24 4.57
CA TRP A 25 6.94 -1.65 4.32
C TRP A 25 5.79 -2.51 4.86
N GLY A 26 5.92 -3.84 4.83
CA GLY A 26 4.97 -4.74 5.46
C GLY A 26 4.87 -4.52 6.98
N PHE A 27 6.00 -4.38 7.68
CA PHE A 27 5.98 -4.06 9.12
C PHE A 27 5.39 -2.67 9.40
N TYR A 28 5.62 -1.71 8.49
CA TYR A 28 4.99 -0.38 8.53
C TYR A 28 3.47 -0.48 8.43
N GLN A 29 2.95 -1.25 7.47
CA GLN A 29 1.51 -1.51 7.34
C GLN A 29 0.94 -2.19 8.58
N PHE A 30 1.67 -3.15 9.15
CA PHE A 30 1.25 -3.83 10.36
C PHE A 30 1.03 -2.86 11.52
N GLN A 31 1.93 -1.89 11.77
CA GLN A 31 1.75 -0.92 12.87
C GLN A 31 0.46 -0.09 12.76
N ARG A 32 -0.15 -0.05 11.58
CA ARG A 32 -1.40 0.69 11.29
C ARG A 32 -2.65 -0.17 11.43
N ASP A 33 -2.51 -1.49 11.60
CA ASP A 33 -3.62 -2.42 11.83
C ASP A 33 -4.12 -2.31 13.28
N LEU A 34 -5.44 -2.40 13.49
CA LEU A 34 -6.04 -2.31 14.82
C LEU A 34 -5.46 -3.33 15.82
N PHE A 35 -5.04 -4.50 15.34
CA PHE A 35 -4.60 -5.60 16.18
C PHE A 35 -3.09 -5.82 16.18
N TRP A 36 -2.30 -4.88 15.65
CA TRP A 36 -0.85 -5.04 15.46
C TRP A 36 -0.10 -5.44 16.73
N LYS A 37 -0.47 -4.87 17.88
CA LYS A 37 0.15 -5.18 19.19
C LYS A 37 -0.08 -6.63 19.65
N LYS A 38 -1.09 -7.30 19.08
CA LYS A 38 -1.41 -8.71 19.38
C LYS A 38 -0.68 -9.69 18.48
N ILE A 39 -0.05 -9.22 17.41
CA ILE A 39 0.64 -10.06 16.43
C ILE A 39 2.14 -9.92 16.69
N PRO A 40 2.81 -10.93 17.28
CA PRO A 40 4.23 -10.84 17.61
C PRO A 40 5.09 -10.69 16.35
N LEU A 41 6.26 -10.06 16.50
CA LEU A 41 7.16 -9.78 15.38
C LEU A 41 7.59 -11.06 14.63
N SER A 42 7.78 -12.17 15.34
CA SER A 42 8.04 -13.49 14.74
C SER A 42 6.93 -13.94 13.79
N LYS A 43 5.66 -13.72 14.15
CA LYS A 43 4.52 -14.04 13.27
C LYS A 43 4.46 -13.07 12.09
N GLN A 44 4.70 -11.77 12.32
CA GLN A 44 4.75 -10.78 11.23
C GLN A 44 5.81 -11.14 10.18
N LYS A 45 7.01 -11.59 10.61
CA LYS A 45 8.09 -12.08 9.74
C LYS A 45 7.72 -13.26 8.85
N ILE A 46 6.67 -14.01 9.18
CA ILE A 46 6.13 -15.10 8.35
C ILE A 46 5.00 -14.58 7.45
N LEU A 47 4.08 -13.81 8.02
CA LEU A 47 2.87 -13.36 7.31
C LEU A 47 3.15 -12.33 6.21
N ILE A 48 4.15 -11.46 6.40
CA ILE A 48 4.48 -10.39 5.44
C ILE A 48 4.95 -10.99 4.11
N PRO A 49 5.99 -11.86 4.05
CA PRO A 49 6.40 -12.49 2.80
C PRO A 49 5.25 -13.23 2.09
N GLN A 50 4.43 -13.97 2.84
CA GLN A 50 3.28 -14.69 2.26
C GLN A 50 2.24 -13.75 1.64
N SER A 51 2.07 -12.55 2.19
CA SER A 51 1.16 -11.54 1.63
C SER A 51 1.75 -10.88 0.38
N ILE A 52 3.07 -10.61 0.39
CA ILE A 52 3.80 -10.12 -0.77
C ILE A 52 3.69 -11.14 -1.92
N ASP A 53 3.99 -12.40 -1.66
CA ASP A 53 3.90 -13.50 -2.63
C ASP A 53 2.48 -13.63 -3.17
N CYS A 54 1.46 -13.56 -2.30
CA CYS A 54 0.05 -13.55 -2.71
C CYS A 54 -0.26 -12.43 -3.71
N GLY A 55 0.21 -11.21 -3.46
CA GLY A 55 0.05 -10.08 -4.37
C GLY A 55 0.72 -10.32 -5.73
N ILE A 56 1.97 -10.81 -5.71
CA ILE A 56 2.75 -11.10 -6.92
C ILE A 56 2.13 -12.23 -7.75
N GLU A 57 1.72 -13.32 -7.12
CA GLU A 57 1.07 -14.46 -7.78
C GLU A 57 -0.27 -14.07 -8.40
N THR A 58 -1.04 -13.23 -7.69
CA THR A 58 -2.29 -12.67 -8.20
C THR A 58 -2.03 -11.80 -9.43
N ALA A 59 -1.03 -10.91 -9.37
CA ALA A 59 -0.66 -10.06 -10.51
C ALA A 59 -0.20 -10.90 -11.72
N CYS A 60 0.64 -11.91 -11.49
CA CYS A 60 1.05 -12.86 -12.53
C CYS A 60 -0.14 -13.57 -13.19
N SER A 61 -1.14 -13.95 -12.40
CA SER A 61 -2.35 -14.61 -12.89
C SER A 61 -3.23 -13.66 -13.72
N ILE A 62 -3.37 -12.41 -13.27
CA ILE A 62 -4.10 -11.37 -13.98
C ILE A 62 -3.42 -11.00 -15.30
N LYS A 63 -2.09 -10.83 -15.32
CA LYS A 63 -1.31 -10.57 -16.55
C LYS A 63 -1.46 -11.68 -17.59
N LYS A 64 -1.61 -12.94 -17.16
CA LYS A 64 -1.88 -14.06 -18.07
C LYS A 64 -3.29 -13.98 -18.69
N LYS A 65 -4.27 -13.51 -17.91
CA LYS A 65 -5.66 -13.37 -18.36
C LYS A 65 -5.86 -12.16 -19.28
N TYR A 66 -5.17 -11.06 -18.98
CA TYR A 66 -5.24 -9.80 -19.72
C TYR A 66 -3.83 -9.42 -20.22
N PRO A 67 -3.30 -10.13 -21.22
CA PRO A 67 -1.97 -9.85 -21.72
C PRO A 67 -1.91 -8.46 -22.36
N PHE A 68 -0.84 -7.72 -22.08
CA PHE A 68 -0.56 -6.37 -22.60
C PHE A 68 -1.51 -5.25 -22.12
N ALA A 69 -2.53 -5.57 -21.32
CA ALA A 69 -3.44 -4.57 -20.78
C ALA A 69 -2.82 -3.87 -19.55
N ASP A 70 -2.96 -2.55 -19.48
CA ASP A 70 -2.67 -1.81 -18.26
C ASP A 70 -3.80 -1.96 -17.22
N VAL A 71 -3.56 -1.46 -16.00
CA VAL A 71 -4.54 -1.60 -14.91
C VAL A 71 -5.88 -0.90 -15.19
N GLY A 72 -5.88 0.18 -15.97
CA GLY A 72 -7.10 0.90 -16.35
C GLY A 72 -7.90 0.11 -17.39
N GLU A 73 -7.23 -0.43 -18.41
CA GLU A 73 -7.82 -1.32 -19.41
C GLU A 73 -8.38 -2.60 -18.77
N ILE A 74 -7.69 -3.15 -17.76
CA ILE A 74 -8.19 -4.30 -17.00
C ILE A 74 -9.46 -3.92 -16.22
N CYS A 75 -9.48 -2.76 -15.56
CA CYS A 75 -10.67 -2.29 -14.86
C CYS A 75 -11.87 -2.17 -15.82
N GLU A 76 -11.65 -1.58 -17.00
CA GLU A 76 -12.69 -1.47 -18.04
C GLU A 76 -13.21 -2.85 -18.48
N GLN A 77 -12.31 -3.79 -18.78
CA GLN A 77 -12.69 -5.15 -19.17
C GLN A 77 -13.41 -5.94 -18.06
N MET A 78 -13.13 -5.61 -16.80
CA MET A 78 -13.81 -6.16 -15.64
C MET A 78 -15.08 -5.39 -15.25
N ALA A 79 -15.48 -4.40 -16.05
CA ALA A 79 -16.62 -3.51 -15.80
C ALA A 79 -16.53 -2.79 -14.43
N ILE A 80 -15.31 -2.44 -14.01
CA ILE A 80 -15.04 -1.67 -12.80
C ILE A 80 -14.94 -0.19 -13.20
N PRO A 81 -15.95 0.64 -12.91
CA PRO A 81 -15.87 2.06 -13.23
C PRO A 81 -14.79 2.74 -12.38
N ILE A 82 -14.04 3.65 -12.99
CA ILE A 82 -13.09 4.53 -12.31
C ILE A 82 -13.66 5.95 -12.35
N VAL A 83 -14.12 6.44 -11.21
CA VAL A 83 -14.84 7.71 -11.07
C VAL A 83 -13.93 8.72 -10.38
N PRO A 84 -13.54 9.82 -11.06
CA PRO A 84 -12.85 10.93 -10.42
C PRO A 84 -13.71 11.56 -9.32
N CYS A 85 -13.11 11.80 -8.16
CA CYS A 85 -13.75 12.42 -7.00
C CYS A 85 -12.91 13.59 -6.47
N GLU A 86 -13.58 14.51 -5.76
CA GLU A 86 -12.92 15.48 -4.89
C GLU A 86 -12.30 14.77 -3.69
N SER A 87 -11.21 15.32 -3.15
CA SER A 87 -10.59 14.74 -1.97
C SER A 87 -11.46 14.89 -0.74
N GLU A 88 -11.49 13.84 0.06
CA GLU A 88 -12.02 13.89 1.42
C GLU A 88 -10.84 13.76 2.39
N GLN A 89 -10.61 14.78 3.21
CA GLN A 89 -9.58 14.74 4.25
C GLN A 89 -10.24 14.30 5.57
N ILE A 90 -9.87 13.12 6.08
CA ILE A 90 -10.38 12.60 7.35
C ILE A 90 -9.19 12.40 8.30
N ASN A 91 -9.18 13.12 9.42
CA ASN A 91 -8.22 12.93 10.53
C ASN A 91 -6.74 12.89 10.10
N GLU A 92 -6.27 13.87 9.32
CA GLU A 92 -4.88 13.98 8.82
C GLU A 92 -4.42 12.82 7.91
N ARG A 93 -5.31 11.90 7.55
CA ARG A 93 -5.08 10.89 6.51
C ARG A 93 -5.71 11.37 5.21
N ILE A 94 -4.97 11.21 4.13
CA ILE A 94 -5.45 11.50 2.79
C ILE A 94 -5.83 10.16 2.16
N THR A 95 -7.10 10.03 1.80
CA THR A 95 -7.56 8.90 1.01
C THR A 95 -7.24 9.19 -0.46
N PHE A 96 -6.56 8.26 -1.12
CA PHE A 96 -6.17 8.43 -2.53
C PHE A 96 -7.16 7.78 -3.49
N ALA A 97 -7.77 6.68 -3.07
CA ALA A 97 -8.90 6.04 -3.71
C ALA A 97 -9.72 5.25 -2.69
N THR A 98 -10.93 4.88 -3.08
CA THR A 98 -11.72 3.85 -2.40
C THR A 98 -12.34 2.93 -3.41
N TYR A 99 -12.44 1.65 -3.06
CA TYR A 99 -13.21 0.66 -3.81
C TYR A 99 -14.48 0.26 -3.06
N ALA A 100 -15.58 0.18 -3.79
CA ALA A 100 -16.82 -0.48 -3.37
C ALA A 100 -17.34 -1.38 -4.51
N GLU A 101 -17.93 -2.52 -4.16
CA GLU A 101 -18.34 -3.53 -5.14
C GLU A 101 -19.45 -3.04 -6.09
N ASP A 102 -20.32 -2.16 -5.61
CA ASP A 102 -21.43 -1.55 -6.34
C ASP A 102 -21.06 -0.25 -7.07
N GLU A 103 -20.11 0.52 -6.55
CA GLU A 103 -19.71 1.83 -7.11
C GLU A 103 -18.41 1.80 -7.92
N GLY A 104 -17.58 0.76 -7.80
CA GLY A 104 -16.26 0.67 -8.40
C GLY A 104 -15.18 1.48 -7.67
N ILE A 105 -14.23 2.04 -8.42
CA ILE A 105 -13.09 2.79 -7.89
C ILE A 105 -13.40 4.29 -7.91
N ARG A 106 -13.43 4.93 -6.75
CA ARG A 106 -13.45 6.39 -6.62
C ARG A 106 -12.02 6.89 -6.45
N LEU A 107 -11.53 7.69 -7.40
CA LEU A 107 -10.15 8.17 -7.43
C LEU A 107 -10.07 9.65 -7.06
N MET A 108 -9.30 9.99 -6.02
CA MET A 108 -9.13 11.37 -5.57
C MET A 108 -8.11 12.08 -6.46
N THR A 109 -8.55 13.10 -7.18
CA THR A 109 -7.72 13.73 -8.22
C THR A 109 -6.80 14.83 -7.71
N GLU A 110 -7.16 15.55 -6.64
CA GLU A 110 -6.37 16.67 -6.13
C GLU A 110 -4.97 16.25 -5.64
N PRO A 111 -4.73 15.13 -4.91
CA PRO A 111 -3.38 14.74 -4.52
C PRO A 111 -2.49 14.48 -5.75
N LEU A 112 -3.06 13.94 -6.82
CA LEU A 112 -2.38 13.69 -8.09
C LEU A 112 -2.05 15.00 -8.83
N GLU A 113 -2.96 15.98 -8.81
CA GLU A 113 -2.68 17.32 -9.37
C GLU A 113 -1.63 18.08 -8.55
N LYS A 114 -1.66 17.98 -7.21
CA LYS A 114 -0.62 18.57 -6.36
C LYS A 114 0.73 17.91 -6.58
N LEU A 115 0.77 16.59 -6.81
CA LEU A 115 1.99 15.90 -7.21
C LEU A 115 2.57 16.50 -8.50
N LYS A 116 1.74 16.66 -9.53
CA LYS A 116 2.15 17.27 -10.81
C LYS A 116 2.70 18.69 -10.61
N CYS A 117 2.08 19.49 -9.74
CA CYS A 117 2.52 20.85 -9.43
C CYS A 117 3.73 20.93 -8.49
N SER A 118 4.09 19.84 -7.79
CA SER A 118 5.24 19.83 -6.87
C SER A 118 6.60 19.98 -7.56
N GLY A 119 6.63 19.79 -8.89
CA GLY A 119 7.86 19.80 -9.69
C GLY A 119 8.72 18.55 -9.50
N LEU A 120 8.25 17.54 -8.75
CA LEU A 120 8.88 16.22 -8.66
C LEU A 120 8.90 15.56 -10.05
N THR A 121 10.06 15.12 -10.48
CA THR A 121 10.23 14.49 -11.82
C THR A 121 10.36 12.98 -11.75
N SER A 122 10.71 12.45 -10.58
CA SER A 122 10.99 11.02 -10.38
C SER A 122 9.72 10.14 -10.33
N ILE A 123 8.56 10.72 -10.04
CA ILE A 123 7.25 10.04 -10.11
C ILE A 123 6.29 10.94 -10.87
N SER A 124 5.80 10.48 -12.02
CA SER A 124 4.77 11.19 -12.77
C SER A 124 3.38 10.98 -12.16
N LYS A 125 2.46 11.88 -12.50
CA LYS A 125 1.04 11.76 -12.12
C LYS A 125 0.47 10.43 -12.59
N GLU A 126 0.78 10.03 -13.82
CA GLU A 126 0.27 8.83 -14.47
C GLU A 126 0.76 7.57 -13.76
N THR A 127 2.04 7.52 -13.38
CA THR A 127 2.59 6.41 -12.58
C THR A 127 1.92 6.33 -11.22
N ALA A 128 1.76 7.46 -10.51
CA ALA A 128 1.09 7.47 -9.21
C ALA A 128 -0.36 6.99 -9.33
N GLN A 129 -1.09 7.46 -10.34
CA GLN A 129 -2.47 7.06 -10.62
C GLN A 129 -2.58 5.56 -10.93
N ALA A 130 -1.69 5.02 -11.78
CA ALA A 130 -1.69 3.60 -12.12
C ALA A 130 -1.40 2.71 -10.90
N LEU A 131 -0.52 3.15 -9.99
CA LEU A 131 -0.26 2.41 -8.74
C LEU A 131 -1.46 2.46 -7.78
N ILE A 132 -2.17 3.59 -7.69
CA ILE A 132 -3.39 3.68 -6.87
C ILE A 132 -4.50 2.80 -7.45
N ILE A 133 -4.73 2.85 -8.76
CA ILE A 133 -5.75 2.00 -9.42
C ILE A 133 -5.39 0.52 -9.28
N GLY A 134 -4.11 0.15 -9.46
CA GLY A 134 -3.65 -1.22 -9.27
C GLY A 134 -3.92 -1.74 -7.85
N HIS A 135 -3.80 -0.88 -6.84
CA HIS A 135 -4.10 -1.25 -5.46
C HIS A 135 -5.60 -1.58 -5.29
N GLU A 136 -6.49 -0.71 -5.76
CA GLU A 136 -7.94 -0.95 -5.65
C GLU A 136 -8.42 -2.12 -6.53
N LEU A 137 -7.79 -2.33 -7.69
CA LEU A 137 -8.04 -3.50 -8.54
C LEU A 137 -7.75 -4.81 -7.79
N PHE A 138 -6.70 -4.85 -6.97
CA PHE A 138 -6.46 -6.01 -6.11
C PHE A 138 -7.63 -6.26 -5.16
N HIS A 139 -8.14 -5.23 -4.49
CA HIS A 139 -9.27 -5.38 -3.56
C HIS A 139 -10.54 -5.88 -4.25
N HIS A 140 -10.79 -5.46 -5.50
CA HIS A 140 -11.86 -6.02 -6.31
C HIS A 140 -11.66 -7.53 -6.56
N ILE A 141 -10.45 -7.93 -6.97
CA ILE A 141 -10.12 -9.34 -7.22
C ILE A 141 -10.21 -10.15 -5.93
N GLU A 142 -9.71 -9.60 -4.83
CA GLU A 142 -9.82 -10.16 -3.49
C GLU A 142 -11.29 -10.34 -3.08
N ALA A 143 -12.18 -9.40 -3.35
CA ALA A 143 -13.60 -9.60 -3.06
C ALA A 143 -14.25 -10.69 -3.94
N SER A 144 -13.83 -10.78 -5.21
CA SER A 144 -14.50 -11.58 -6.23
C SER A 144 -14.02 -13.02 -6.34
N VAL A 145 -12.76 -13.30 -5.99
CA VAL A 145 -12.12 -14.62 -6.17
C VAL A 145 -11.93 -15.31 -4.83
N LYS A 146 -12.53 -16.49 -4.66
CA LYS A 146 -12.37 -17.28 -3.43
C LYS A 146 -10.98 -17.92 -3.34
N GLY A 147 -10.46 -18.01 -2.11
CA GLY A 147 -9.24 -18.76 -1.81
C GLY A 147 -7.97 -17.92 -1.86
N ILE A 148 -8.09 -16.61 -2.02
CA ILE A 148 -6.95 -15.69 -1.88
C ILE A 148 -6.44 -15.76 -0.45
N TYR A 149 -5.13 -15.88 -0.29
CA TYR A 149 -4.47 -16.15 1.00
C TYR A 149 -4.92 -15.16 2.10
N THR A 150 -4.97 -13.88 1.76
CA THR A 150 -5.31 -12.78 2.67
C THR A 150 -6.77 -12.80 3.17
N GLN A 151 -7.69 -13.50 2.48
CA GLN A 151 -9.06 -13.75 2.97
C GLN A 151 -9.12 -14.73 4.15
N ASN A 152 -8.17 -15.68 4.19
CA ASN A 152 -8.27 -16.86 5.04
C ASN A 152 -7.47 -16.74 6.33
N GLU A 153 -6.43 -15.92 6.34
CA GLU A 153 -5.58 -15.78 7.52
C GLU A 153 -6.27 -14.92 8.59
N LYS A 154 -6.60 -15.56 9.71
CA LYS A 154 -7.28 -14.95 10.85
C LYS A 154 -6.40 -15.02 12.09
N ILE A 155 -6.42 -13.95 12.88
CA ILE A 155 -5.85 -13.96 14.23
C ILE A 155 -6.91 -14.33 15.25
N VAL A 156 -6.50 -15.18 16.20
CA VAL A 156 -7.28 -15.44 17.40
C VAL A 156 -7.12 -14.24 18.34
N LEU A 157 -8.22 -13.52 18.60
CA LEU A 157 -8.23 -12.37 19.50
C LEU A 157 -8.39 -12.78 20.96
N TRP A 158 -9.19 -13.82 21.23
CA TRP A 158 -9.39 -14.42 22.54
C TRP A 158 -10.06 -15.80 22.42
N ARG A 159 -9.95 -16.62 23.47
CA ARG A 159 -10.56 -17.95 23.56
C ARG A 159 -11.44 -18.04 24.80
N LEU A 160 -12.65 -18.55 24.63
CA LEU A 160 -13.51 -19.10 25.67
C LEU A 160 -13.57 -20.64 25.51
N PRO A 161 -13.98 -21.40 26.54
CA PRO A 161 -13.91 -22.87 26.53
C PRO A 161 -14.57 -23.56 25.33
N PHE A 162 -15.53 -22.89 24.66
CA PHE A 162 -16.25 -23.41 23.48
C PHE A 162 -16.27 -22.45 22.29
N TYR A 163 -15.52 -21.34 22.34
CA TYR A 163 -15.53 -20.34 21.28
C TYR A 163 -14.18 -19.64 21.13
N THR A 164 -13.70 -19.55 19.90
CA THR A 164 -12.50 -18.79 19.57
C THR A 164 -12.91 -17.59 18.74
N HIS A 165 -12.72 -16.38 19.28
CA HIS A 165 -12.99 -15.18 18.53
C HIS A 165 -11.83 -14.92 17.56
N GLN A 166 -12.14 -14.85 16.27
CA GLN A 166 -11.16 -14.62 15.21
C GLN A 166 -11.48 -13.33 14.46
N SER A 167 -10.46 -12.62 14.01
CA SER A 167 -10.58 -11.47 13.11
C SER A 167 -9.65 -11.64 11.92
N THR A 168 -10.05 -11.12 10.76
CA THR A 168 -9.14 -10.94 9.63
C THR A 168 -8.07 -9.92 10.01
N ILE A 169 -6.87 -10.10 9.44
CA ILE A 169 -5.76 -9.16 9.59
C ILE A 169 -5.77 -8.29 8.35
N ARG A 170 -6.34 -7.08 8.44
CA ARG A 170 -6.50 -6.20 7.28
C ARG A 170 -5.15 -5.85 6.67
N ALA A 171 -4.10 -5.70 7.48
CA ALA A 171 -2.74 -5.45 6.99
C ALA A 171 -2.27 -6.45 5.92
N LEU A 172 -2.69 -7.72 5.96
CA LEU A 172 -2.24 -8.70 4.95
C LEU A 172 -2.79 -8.38 3.57
N SER A 173 -4.09 -8.05 3.49
CA SER A 173 -4.76 -7.61 2.26
C SER A 173 -4.09 -6.34 1.71
N GLU A 174 -3.82 -5.36 2.57
CA GLU A 174 -3.14 -4.12 2.16
C GLU A 174 -1.71 -4.37 1.64
N ILE A 175 -0.94 -5.26 2.28
CA ILE A 175 0.40 -5.63 1.82
C ILE A 175 0.33 -6.30 0.45
N ALA A 176 -0.58 -7.27 0.29
CA ALA A 176 -0.78 -7.96 -0.98
C ALA A 176 -1.23 -6.99 -2.09
N ALA A 177 -2.10 -6.03 -1.79
CA ALA A 177 -2.53 -5.00 -2.72
C ALA A 177 -1.36 -4.11 -3.20
N MET A 178 -0.44 -3.74 -2.30
CA MET A 178 0.75 -2.98 -2.68
C MET A 178 1.70 -3.78 -3.56
N SER A 179 2.00 -5.03 -3.20
CA SER A 179 2.87 -5.89 -4.03
C SER A 179 2.23 -6.24 -5.38
N PHE A 180 0.92 -6.50 -5.41
CA PHE A 180 0.14 -6.65 -6.64
C PHE A 180 0.27 -5.43 -7.54
N SER A 181 0.01 -4.23 -6.99
CA SER A 181 0.05 -2.99 -7.75
C SER A 181 1.44 -2.69 -8.30
N LYS A 182 2.48 -2.93 -7.49
CA LYS A 182 3.88 -2.83 -7.91
C LYS A 182 4.16 -3.75 -9.08
N GLU A 183 3.77 -5.01 -8.97
CA GLU A 183 4.02 -6.04 -9.97
C GLU A 183 3.26 -5.74 -11.27
N MET A 184 1.96 -5.44 -11.19
CA MET A 184 1.11 -5.07 -12.34
C MET A 184 1.71 -3.92 -13.15
N ASN A 185 2.19 -2.89 -12.47
CA ASN A 185 2.75 -1.69 -13.09
C ASN A 185 4.27 -1.77 -13.35
N GLN A 186 4.92 -2.90 -13.05
CA GLN A 186 6.38 -3.09 -13.16
C GLN A 186 7.18 -1.96 -12.49
N SER A 187 6.67 -1.47 -11.35
CA SER A 187 7.25 -0.33 -10.65
C SER A 187 8.58 -0.69 -9.99
N ARG A 188 9.55 0.23 -10.08
CA ARG A 188 10.87 0.10 -9.44
C ARG A 188 10.84 0.36 -7.93
N PHE A 189 9.74 0.89 -7.42
CA PHE A 189 9.56 1.21 -6.00
C PHE A 189 8.21 0.71 -5.49
N SER A 190 8.12 0.51 -4.17
CA SER A 190 6.88 0.10 -3.52
C SER A 190 5.83 1.22 -3.56
N PRO A 191 4.54 0.94 -3.89
CA PRO A 191 3.48 1.95 -3.88
C PRO A 191 3.31 2.69 -2.56
N TYR A 192 3.76 2.12 -1.43
CA TYR A 192 3.81 2.80 -0.13
C TYR A 192 4.55 4.14 -0.17
N VAL A 193 5.53 4.30 -1.06
CA VAL A 193 6.24 5.58 -1.29
C VAL A 193 5.26 6.72 -1.58
N LEU A 194 4.15 6.44 -2.27
CA LEU A 194 3.13 7.43 -2.59
C LEU A 194 2.48 8.02 -1.34
N GLU A 195 2.42 7.29 -0.23
CA GLU A 195 1.84 7.81 1.01
C GLU A 195 2.61 9.04 1.51
N ALA A 196 3.94 9.00 1.50
CA ALA A 196 4.75 10.14 1.91
C ALA A 196 4.77 11.24 0.85
N VAL A 197 4.87 10.87 -0.43
CA VAL A 197 5.02 11.84 -1.52
C VAL A 197 3.73 12.63 -1.76
N LEU A 198 2.57 11.96 -1.76
CA LEU A 198 1.27 12.61 -1.97
C LEU A 198 0.82 13.40 -0.73
N LEU A 199 1.31 13.06 0.45
CA LEU A 199 1.06 13.81 1.69
C LEU A 199 1.89 15.10 1.79
N TRP A 200 3.03 15.16 1.11
CA TRP A 200 3.98 16.27 1.20
C TRP A 200 3.36 17.66 0.99
N PRO A 201 2.51 17.89 -0.03
CA PRO A 201 1.88 19.19 -0.26
C PRO A 201 0.92 19.63 0.86
N TYR A 202 0.49 18.70 1.71
CA TYR A 202 -0.45 18.95 2.80
C TYR A 202 0.27 19.04 4.15
N ASN A 203 1.29 18.22 4.36
CA ASN A 203 2.06 18.18 5.61
C ASN A 203 3.47 17.59 5.38
N GLU A 204 4.45 18.48 5.15
CA GLU A 204 5.87 18.13 5.00
C GLU A 204 6.40 17.36 6.23
N THR A 205 6.07 17.82 7.45
CA THR A 205 6.53 17.21 8.70
C THR A 205 6.03 15.78 8.85
N ARG A 206 4.75 15.52 8.58
CA ARG A 206 4.19 14.16 8.64
C ARG A 206 4.80 13.26 7.55
N SER A 207 5.04 13.80 6.36
CA SER A 207 5.66 13.07 5.25
C SER A 207 7.09 12.62 5.59
N GLN A 208 7.88 13.50 6.23
CA GLN A 208 9.20 13.13 6.76
C GLN A 208 9.09 12.14 7.93
N GLY A 209 8.07 12.29 8.78
CA GLY A 209 7.80 11.39 9.89
C GLY A 209 7.62 9.93 9.46
N ILE A 210 7.08 9.67 8.27
CA ILE A 210 6.98 8.30 7.71
C ILE A 210 8.35 7.65 7.57
N LEU A 211 9.36 8.38 7.09
CA LEU A 211 10.72 7.84 6.97
C LEU A 211 11.32 7.53 8.34
N GLU A 212 11.08 8.36 9.35
CA GLU A 212 11.58 8.11 10.71
C GLU A 212 10.88 6.91 11.37
N GLU A 213 9.57 6.73 11.13
CA GLU A 213 8.83 5.53 11.56
C GLU A 213 9.45 4.26 10.95
N ILE A 214 9.76 4.29 9.65
CA ILE A 214 10.40 3.17 8.94
C ILE A 214 11.78 2.84 9.53
N LYS A 215 12.62 3.85 9.79
CA LYS A 215 13.94 3.62 10.38
C LYS A 215 13.85 2.95 11.76
N GLU A 216 12.88 3.36 12.58
CA GLU A 216 12.66 2.72 13.88
C GLU A 216 12.19 1.27 13.73
N ILE A 217 11.35 0.98 12.73
CA ILE A 217 10.95 -0.38 12.38
C ILE A 217 12.15 -1.22 11.95
N GLU A 218 13.02 -0.71 11.07
CA GLU A 218 14.23 -1.39 10.61
C GLU A 218 15.13 -1.74 11.78
N LYS A 219 15.38 -0.77 12.67
CA LYS A 219 16.16 -0.97 13.88
C LYS A 219 15.57 -2.07 14.76
N ARG A 220 14.26 -2.02 15.05
CA ARG A 220 13.56 -3.05 15.84
C ARG A 220 13.65 -4.43 15.19
N CYS A 221 13.56 -4.52 13.86
CA CYS A 221 13.70 -5.79 13.15
C CYS A 221 15.13 -6.35 13.25
N ALA A 222 16.14 -5.48 13.09
CA ALA A 222 17.54 -5.87 13.21
C ALA A 222 17.90 -6.33 14.63
N GLU A 223 17.40 -5.64 15.67
CA GLU A 223 17.57 -6.03 17.07
C GLU A 223 16.94 -7.40 17.36
N TYR A 224 15.74 -7.65 16.82
CA TYR A 224 15.07 -8.94 16.94
C TYR A 224 15.89 -10.06 16.28
N ASP A 225 16.37 -9.84 15.05
CA ASP A 225 17.17 -10.83 14.32
C ASP A 225 18.50 -11.09 15.02
N PHE A 226 19.12 -10.09 15.65
CA PHE A 226 20.33 -10.29 16.45
C PHE A 226 20.06 -11.12 17.70
N ALA A 227 18.93 -10.90 18.39
CA ALA A 227 18.58 -11.61 19.61
C ALA A 227 18.15 -13.08 19.41
N HIS A 228 17.79 -13.46 18.18
CA HIS A 228 17.28 -14.80 17.84
C HIS A 228 18.13 -15.53 16.77
N LYS A 229 19.36 -15.06 16.54
CA LYS A 229 20.42 -15.80 15.84
C LYS A 229 21.03 -16.86 16.75
#